data_AF-A0A916KAM8-F1
#
_entry.id   AF-A0A916KAM8-F1
#
_cell.length_a   1.000
_cell.length_b   1.000
_cell.length_c   1.000
_cell.angle_alpha   90.00
_cell.angle_beta   90.00
_cell.angle_gamma   90.00
#
_symmetry.space_group_name_H-M   'P 1'
#
loop_
_entity.id
_entity.type
_entity.pdbx_description
1 polymer ?
#
loop_
_entity_poly.entity_id
_entity_poly.type
_entity_poly.pdbx_seq_one_letter_code
_entity_poly.pdbx_strand_id
1 'polypeptide(L)'
;MFTRSELENIIVQGYPNIAGLIPKLFEALDEYVWRCEPEANLLADFLFSIGKPLVPFMKEALISQKLFDVRHYLFSRFIFEWPFEFISELEEELKTISITNDYWNQYDLDAIKVLVVNSIGNQIELLNSLRNKKKDAKLELLKCVEIEPQIMEEYFKFIDNSSEPVSINDFYHYFYKDFDSTSEEFLQLTSLIARADSYNDYVKYIKHIEHLQVERGIT
;
A
#
# COMPACT_ATOMS: atom_id res chain seq x y z
N MET A 1 -7.19 21.91 -6.22
CA MET A 1 -5.84 21.77 -6.80
C MET A 1 -5.02 23.04 -6.62
N PHE A 2 -3.80 22.92 -6.10
CA PHE A 2 -2.86 24.04 -5.98
C PHE A 2 -2.00 24.13 -7.24
N THR A 3 -1.58 25.31 -7.64
CA THR A 3 -0.49 25.47 -8.61
C THR A 3 0.84 25.17 -7.93
N ARG A 4 1.85 24.79 -8.72
CA ARG A 4 3.22 24.63 -8.22
C ARG A 4 3.72 25.86 -7.45
N SER A 5 3.46 27.07 -7.96
CA SER A 5 3.82 28.32 -7.29
C SER A 5 3.11 28.53 -5.96
N GLU A 6 1.85 28.07 -5.83
CA GLU A 6 1.14 28.11 -4.55
C GLU A 6 1.73 27.12 -3.55
N LEU A 7 2.08 25.91 -3.99
CA LEU A 7 2.77 24.93 -3.15
C LEU A 7 4.13 25.46 -2.65
N GLU A 8 4.94 26.02 -3.55
CA GLU A 8 6.23 26.63 -3.18
C GLU A 8 6.05 27.75 -2.14
N ASN A 9 5.03 28.61 -2.31
CA ASN A 9 4.72 29.64 -1.32
C ASN A 9 4.26 29.07 0.03
N ILE A 10 3.46 28.01 0.03
CA ILE A 10 3.02 27.32 1.26
C ILE A 10 4.22 26.71 1.99
N ILE A 11 5.14 26.09 1.26
CA ILE A 11 6.36 25.50 1.81
C ILE A 11 7.25 26.57 2.45
N VAL A 12 7.41 27.72 1.78
CA VAL A 12 8.18 28.87 2.31
C VAL A 12 7.54 29.43 3.58
N GLN A 13 6.20 29.49 3.66
CA GLN A 13 5.51 29.93 4.88
C GLN A 13 5.74 28.97 6.04
N GLY A 14 5.81 27.67 5.75
CA GLY A 14 6.13 26.61 6.70
C GLY A 14 5.11 26.41 7.81
N TYR A 15 5.29 25.34 8.57
CA TYR A 15 4.57 25.13 9.82
C TYR A 15 5.17 26.03 10.93
N PRO A 16 4.37 26.67 11.82
CA PRO A 16 2.93 26.49 12.04
C PRO A 16 2.01 27.41 11.23
N ASN A 17 2.55 28.31 10.39
CA ASN A 17 1.75 29.34 9.71
C ASN A 17 0.67 28.74 8.79
N ILE A 18 0.93 27.54 8.25
CA ILE A 18 0.02 26.82 7.36
C ILE A 18 -0.85 25.77 8.06
N ALA A 19 -0.88 25.72 9.40
CA ALA A 19 -1.60 24.68 10.14
C ALA A 19 -3.08 24.52 9.70
N GLY A 20 -3.76 25.64 9.43
CA GLY A 20 -5.15 25.64 8.94
C GLY A 20 -5.33 25.13 7.51
N LEU A 21 -4.24 24.93 6.75
CA LEU A 21 -4.24 24.41 5.40
C LEU A 21 -3.97 22.90 5.33
N ILE A 22 -3.48 22.28 6.41
CA ILE A 22 -3.07 20.85 6.41
C ILE A 22 -4.17 19.92 5.86
N PRO A 23 -5.45 20.03 6.23
CA PRO A 23 -6.51 19.18 5.64
C PRO A 23 -6.59 19.30 4.11
N LYS A 24 -6.52 20.53 3.59
CA LYS A 24 -6.55 20.79 2.13
C LYS A 24 -5.30 20.27 1.42
N LEU A 25 -4.17 20.20 2.13
CA LEU A 25 -2.95 19.62 1.59
C LEU A 25 -3.05 18.09 1.49
N PHE A 26 -3.73 17.41 2.43
CA PHE A 26 -4.03 15.99 2.26
C PHE A 26 -5.00 15.72 1.11
N GLU A 27 -6.04 16.53 0.95
CA GLU A 27 -6.95 16.45 -0.21
C GLU A 27 -6.20 16.66 -1.54
N ALA A 28 -5.30 17.65 -1.59
CA ALA A 28 -4.49 17.89 -2.78
C ALA A 28 -3.50 16.74 -3.03
N LEU A 29 -2.90 16.16 -1.98
CA LEU A 29 -2.00 15.03 -2.11
C LEU A 29 -2.72 13.81 -2.71
N ASP A 30 -3.94 13.50 -2.24
CA ASP A 30 -4.79 12.44 -2.80
C ASP A 30 -5.05 12.67 -4.29
N GLU A 31 -5.41 13.90 -4.69
CA GLU A 31 -5.63 14.28 -6.08
C GLU A 31 -4.37 14.15 -6.95
N TYR A 32 -3.20 14.56 -6.43
CA TYR A 32 -1.93 14.46 -7.17
C TYR A 32 -1.44 13.02 -7.31
N VAL A 33 -1.59 12.21 -6.25
CA VAL A 33 -1.21 10.79 -6.28
C VAL A 33 -2.05 10.06 -7.32
N TRP A 34 -3.37 10.27 -7.33
CA TRP A 34 -4.27 9.70 -8.34
C TRP A 34 -3.86 10.05 -9.78
N ARG A 35 -3.35 11.27 -10.00
CA ARG A 35 -2.93 11.76 -11.32
C ARG A 35 -1.45 11.55 -11.64
N CYS A 36 -0.70 10.90 -10.76
CA CYS A 36 0.75 10.70 -10.87
C CYS A 36 1.53 12.00 -11.09
N GLU A 37 1.13 13.09 -10.42
CA GLU A 37 1.74 14.41 -10.63
C GLU A 37 3.03 14.60 -9.81
N PRO A 38 4.07 15.25 -10.38
CA PRO A 38 5.32 15.54 -9.67
C PRO A 38 5.12 16.31 -8.34
N GLU A 39 4.08 17.13 -8.27
CA GLU A 39 3.63 17.91 -7.12
C GLU A 39 3.34 17.04 -5.89
N ALA A 40 2.96 15.77 -6.07
CA ALA A 40 2.76 14.81 -4.98
C ALA A 40 4.04 14.64 -4.14
N ASN A 41 5.21 14.57 -4.79
CA ASN A 41 6.49 14.41 -4.10
C ASN A 41 6.82 15.66 -3.26
N LEU A 42 6.71 16.84 -3.89
CA LEU A 42 7.00 18.11 -3.23
C LEU A 42 6.11 18.31 -1.99
N LEU A 43 4.82 18.01 -2.14
CA LEU A 43 3.85 18.14 -1.07
C LEU A 43 4.09 17.11 0.04
N ALA A 44 4.42 15.88 -0.31
CA ALA A 44 4.68 14.84 0.67
C ALA A 44 5.96 15.10 1.47
N ASP A 45 7.04 15.53 0.82
CA ASP A 45 8.29 15.89 1.50
C ASP A 45 8.06 17.03 2.50
N PHE A 46 7.24 18.01 2.10
CA PHE A 46 6.84 19.09 3.00
C PHE A 46 6.02 18.57 4.19
N LEU A 47 4.95 17.80 3.95
CA LEU A 47 4.13 17.25 5.03
C LEU A 47 4.98 16.39 5.96
N PHE A 48 5.88 15.56 5.44
CA PHE A 48 6.79 14.74 6.23
C PHE A 48 7.67 15.59 7.15
N SER A 49 8.19 16.72 6.64
CA SER A 49 9.03 17.64 7.41
C SER A 49 8.34 18.29 8.62
N ILE A 50 7.01 18.30 8.66
CA ILE A 50 6.24 18.85 9.80
C ILE A 50 6.45 17.97 11.05
N GLY A 51 6.59 16.66 10.89
CA GLY A 51 6.80 15.71 11.98
C GLY A 51 5.57 15.55 12.89
N LYS A 52 5.79 15.51 14.22
CA LYS A 52 4.76 15.18 15.23
C LYS A 52 3.41 15.91 15.07
N PRO A 53 3.34 17.22 14.76
CA PRO A 53 2.06 17.91 14.57
C PRO A 53 1.20 17.35 13.43
N LEU A 54 1.77 16.54 12.53
CA LEU A 54 1.03 15.89 11.44
C LEU A 54 0.25 14.65 11.90
N VAL A 55 0.62 14.04 13.04
CA VAL A 55 0.06 12.76 13.50
C VAL A 55 -1.48 12.75 13.53
N PRO A 56 -2.20 13.77 14.06
CA PRO A 56 -3.66 13.78 14.06
C PRO A 56 -4.27 13.72 12.65
N PHE A 57 -3.64 14.36 11.67
CA PHE A 57 -4.11 14.36 10.28
C PHE A 57 -3.81 13.03 9.58
N MET A 58 -2.68 12.38 9.92
CA MET A 58 -2.37 11.04 9.43
C MET A 58 -3.38 10.01 9.92
N LYS A 59 -3.81 10.10 11.19
CA LYS A 59 -4.86 9.23 11.73
C LYS A 59 -6.14 9.34 10.90
N GLU A 60 -6.57 10.56 10.64
CA GLU A 60 -7.77 10.82 9.84
C GLU A 60 -7.60 10.29 8.40
N ALA A 61 -6.47 10.58 7.76
CA ALA A 61 -6.21 10.15 6.38
C ALA A 61 -6.20 8.62 6.23
N LEU A 62 -5.61 7.90 7.18
CA LEU A 62 -5.52 6.44 7.16
C LEU A 62 -6.88 5.74 7.20
N ILE A 63 -7.86 6.30 7.91
CA ILE A 63 -9.20 5.70 8.06
C ILE A 63 -10.26 6.36 7.16
N SER A 64 -9.95 7.50 6.55
CA SER A 64 -10.88 8.25 5.70
C SER A 64 -11.20 7.51 4.41
N GLN A 65 -12.48 7.27 4.13
CA GLN A 65 -12.91 6.73 2.82
C GLN A 65 -12.74 7.73 1.67
N LYS A 66 -12.59 9.02 1.97
CA LYS A 66 -12.42 10.08 0.96
C LYS A 66 -10.98 10.25 0.51
N LEU A 67 -10.03 9.78 1.30
CA LEU A 67 -8.60 9.87 1.04
C LEU A 67 -8.07 8.45 0.84
N PHE A 68 -8.66 7.72 -0.10
CA PHE A 68 -8.37 6.31 -0.28
C PHE A 68 -7.02 6.12 -1.01
N ASP A 69 -6.78 6.90 -2.05
CA ASP A 69 -5.60 6.80 -2.90
C ASP A 69 -4.33 7.27 -2.18
N VAL A 70 -4.46 8.23 -1.25
CA VAL A 70 -3.33 8.68 -0.45
C VAL A 70 -2.75 7.58 0.45
N ARG A 71 -3.53 6.57 0.87
CA ARG A 71 -3.09 5.58 1.88
C ARG A 71 -1.85 4.80 1.45
N HIS A 72 -1.80 4.33 0.20
CA HIS A 72 -0.61 3.68 -0.36
C HIS A 72 0.62 4.57 -0.23
N TYR A 73 0.41 5.83 -0.55
CA TYR A 73 1.44 6.85 -0.55
C TYR A 73 1.91 7.18 0.88
N LEU A 74 0.99 7.19 1.85
CA LEU A 74 1.32 7.36 3.26
C LEU A 74 2.19 6.21 3.78
N PHE A 75 1.87 4.96 3.45
CA PHE A 75 2.71 3.82 3.84
C PHE A 75 4.12 3.95 3.25
N SER A 76 4.23 4.13 1.94
CA SER A 76 5.51 4.15 1.22
C SER A 76 6.39 5.37 1.51
N ARG A 77 5.82 6.55 1.80
CA ARG A 77 6.58 7.80 1.97
C ARG A 77 6.69 8.31 3.40
N PHE A 78 5.78 7.90 4.29
CA PHE A 78 5.72 8.43 5.64
C PHE A 78 5.93 7.34 6.68
N ILE A 79 5.07 6.34 6.69
CA ILE A 79 4.92 5.45 7.86
C ILE A 79 6.14 4.54 8.03
N PHE A 80 6.74 4.03 6.94
CA PHE A 80 7.96 3.21 7.06
C PHE A 80 9.19 4.01 7.50
N GLU A 81 9.22 5.32 7.25
CA GLU A 81 10.37 6.19 7.54
C GLU A 81 10.17 7.02 8.83
N TRP A 82 9.00 6.93 9.46
CA TRP A 82 8.68 7.74 10.62
C TRP A 82 9.33 7.22 11.91
N PRO A 83 9.69 8.12 12.84
CA PRO A 83 10.12 7.72 14.16
C PRO A 83 9.09 6.84 14.86
N PHE A 84 9.56 5.82 15.59
CA PHE A 84 8.71 4.92 16.37
C PHE A 84 7.67 5.65 17.22
N GLU A 85 8.05 6.78 17.84
CA GLU A 85 7.15 7.60 18.65
C GLU A 85 5.89 8.01 17.87
N PHE A 86 6.01 8.38 16.60
CA PHE A 86 4.88 8.82 15.78
C PHE A 86 4.07 7.62 15.30
N ILE A 87 4.75 6.53 14.90
CA ILE A 87 4.10 5.30 14.47
C ILE A 87 3.27 4.68 15.61
N SER A 88 3.81 4.69 16.84
CA SER A 88 3.12 4.16 18.02
C SER A 88 1.80 4.88 18.30
N GLU A 89 1.71 6.17 17.96
CA GLU A 89 0.46 6.92 18.09
C GLU A 89 -0.58 6.47 17.06
N LEU A 90 -0.20 5.84 15.94
CA LEU A 90 -1.09 5.34 14.87
C LEU A 90 -1.58 3.90 15.09
N GLU A 91 -1.30 3.29 16.24
CA GLU A 91 -1.57 1.86 16.49
C GLU A 91 -3.02 1.44 16.16
N GLU A 92 -4.01 2.21 16.59
CA GLU A 92 -5.41 1.86 16.42
C GLU A 92 -5.86 1.95 14.96
N GLU A 93 -5.37 2.96 14.23
CA GLU A 93 -5.63 3.09 12.79
C GLU A 93 -4.97 1.95 12.00
N LEU A 94 -3.72 1.61 12.33
CA LEU A 94 -2.99 0.49 11.71
C LEU A 94 -3.67 -0.86 12.00
N LYS A 95 -4.11 -1.11 13.24
CA LYS A 95 -4.89 -2.30 13.58
C LYS A 95 -6.19 -2.38 12.76
N THR A 96 -6.90 -1.26 12.65
CA THR A 96 -8.13 -1.17 11.87
C THR A 96 -7.90 -1.53 10.40
N ILE A 97 -6.81 -1.05 9.80
CA ILE A 97 -6.44 -1.38 8.43
C ILE A 97 -6.03 -2.86 8.30
N SER A 98 -5.25 -3.38 9.25
CA SER A 98 -4.71 -4.74 9.25
C SER A 98 -5.76 -5.86 9.17
N ILE A 99 -7.00 -5.57 9.60
CA ILE A 99 -8.10 -6.55 9.59
C ILE A 99 -8.98 -6.45 8.34
N THR A 100 -8.79 -5.44 7.49
CA THR A 100 -9.49 -5.33 6.21
C THR A 100 -8.91 -6.32 5.21
N ASN A 101 -9.67 -6.74 4.19
CA ASN A 101 -9.15 -7.56 3.09
C ASN A 101 -9.12 -6.71 1.81
N ASP A 102 -8.03 -5.96 1.63
CA ASP A 102 -7.79 -5.17 0.42
C ASP A 102 -6.81 -5.91 -0.50
N TYR A 103 -7.36 -6.72 -1.40
CA TYR A 103 -6.58 -7.48 -2.37
C TYR A 103 -5.91 -6.61 -3.44
N TRP A 104 -6.36 -5.37 -3.63
CA TRP A 104 -5.90 -4.52 -4.72
C TRP A 104 -4.71 -3.67 -4.31
N ASN A 105 -4.78 -3.05 -3.13
CA ASN A 105 -3.75 -2.10 -2.71
C ASN A 105 -2.90 -2.55 -1.52
N GLN A 106 -3.22 -3.72 -0.93
CA GLN A 106 -2.41 -4.39 0.09
C GLN A 106 -2.13 -3.56 1.36
N TYR A 107 -2.99 -2.58 1.67
CA TYR A 107 -2.83 -1.71 2.85
C TYR A 107 -2.88 -2.48 4.16
N ASP A 108 -3.66 -3.55 4.18
CA ASP A 108 -3.73 -4.48 5.30
C ASP A 108 -2.38 -5.13 5.58
N LEU A 109 -1.64 -5.51 4.54
CA LEU A 109 -0.30 -6.07 4.64
C LEU A 109 0.73 -5.07 5.12
N ASP A 110 0.74 -3.86 4.54
CA ASP A 110 1.65 -2.81 4.95
C ASP A 110 1.40 -2.40 6.40
N ALA A 111 0.14 -2.34 6.84
CA ALA A 111 -0.21 -2.10 8.24
C ALA A 111 0.32 -3.20 9.16
N ILE A 112 0.12 -4.48 8.82
CA ILE A 112 0.70 -5.61 9.60
C ILE A 112 2.21 -5.49 9.67
N LYS A 113 2.88 -5.19 8.54
CA LYS A 113 4.34 -5.04 8.48
C LYS A 113 4.81 -3.94 9.41
N VAL A 114 4.19 -2.76 9.37
CA VAL A 114 4.54 -1.64 10.26
C VAL A 114 4.39 -2.04 11.72
N LEU A 115 3.27 -2.66 12.09
CA LEU A 115 3.02 -3.12 13.46
C LEU A 115 4.06 -4.14 13.93
N VAL A 116 4.44 -5.10 13.08
CA VAL A 116 5.43 -6.13 13.40
C VAL A 116 6.85 -5.56 13.48
N VAL A 117 7.27 -4.76 12.50
CA VAL A 117 8.61 -4.15 12.46
C VAL A 117 8.84 -3.24 13.66
N ASN A 118 7.80 -2.57 14.15
CA ASN A 118 7.86 -1.68 15.31
C ASN A 118 7.49 -2.38 16.63
N SER A 119 7.20 -3.68 16.63
CA SER A 119 6.78 -4.44 17.82
C SER A 119 5.56 -3.82 18.54
N ILE A 120 4.61 -3.28 17.77
CA ILE A 120 3.38 -2.66 18.27
C ILE A 120 2.26 -3.71 18.31
N GLY A 121 1.54 -3.79 19.43
CA GLY A 121 0.45 -4.74 19.64
C GLY A 121 0.89 -6.20 19.87
N ASN A 122 -0.08 -7.12 19.83
CA ASN A 122 0.15 -8.55 20.06
C ASN A 122 0.74 -9.22 18.81
N GLN A 123 2.05 -9.50 18.86
CA GLN A 123 2.78 -10.09 17.74
C GLN A 123 2.25 -11.45 17.31
N ILE A 124 1.77 -12.28 18.25
CA ILE A 124 1.23 -13.61 17.92
C ILE A 124 -0.06 -13.48 17.11
N GLU A 125 -0.94 -12.56 17.50
CA GLU A 125 -2.20 -12.30 16.79
C GLU A 125 -1.95 -11.73 15.40
N LEU A 126 -1.04 -10.77 15.27
CA LEU A 126 -0.66 -10.18 13.98
C LEU A 126 -0.11 -11.23 13.01
N LEU A 127 0.73 -12.15 13.48
CA LEU A 127 1.27 -13.23 12.66
C LEU A 127 0.21 -14.25 12.27
N ASN A 128 -0.69 -14.58 13.20
CA ASN A 128 -1.79 -15.48 12.89
C ASN A 128 -2.75 -14.84 11.88
N SER A 129 -3.01 -13.54 11.98
CA SER A 129 -3.77 -12.78 10.97
C SER A 129 -3.10 -12.88 9.60
N LEU A 130 -1.79 -12.61 9.52
CA LEU A 130 -1.02 -12.70 8.28
C LEU A 130 -1.04 -14.12 7.68
N ARG A 131 -0.89 -15.16 8.50
CA ARG A 131 -0.97 -16.57 8.07
C ARG A 131 -2.35 -16.93 7.53
N ASN A 132 -3.41 -16.43 8.17
CA ASN A 132 -4.79 -16.64 7.71
C ASN A 132 -5.02 -15.95 6.37
N LYS A 133 -4.60 -14.69 6.23
CA LYS A 133 -4.71 -13.95 4.97
C LYS A 133 -3.95 -14.62 3.82
N LYS A 134 -2.74 -15.14 4.07
CA LYS A 134 -2.01 -15.96 3.09
C LYS A 134 -2.81 -17.19 2.65
N LYS A 135 -3.44 -17.87 3.61
CA LYS A 135 -4.27 -19.06 3.32
C LYS A 135 -5.48 -18.67 2.47
N ASP A 136 -6.14 -17.57 2.79
CA ASP A 136 -7.30 -17.07 2.05
C ASP A 136 -6.90 -16.65 0.63
N ALA A 137 -5.81 -15.88 0.48
CA ALA A 137 -5.24 -15.54 -0.82
C ALA A 137 -4.86 -16.78 -1.65
N LYS A 138 -4.33 -17.84 -1.00
CA LYS A 138 -4.07 -19.12 -1.67
C LYS A 138 -5.34 -19.77 -2.19
N LEU A 139 -6.41 -19.77 -1.39
CA LEU A 139 -7.69 -20.37 -1.77
C LEU A 139 -8.33 -19.59 -2.93
N GLU A 140 -8.29 -18.27 -2.88
CA GLU A 140 -8.75 -17.43 -3.99
C GLU A 140 -7.94 -17.67 -5.26
N LEU A 141 -6.61 -17.78 -5.16
CA LEU A 141 -5.75 -18.11 -6.28
C LEU A 141 -6.09 -19.48 -6.90
N LEU A 142 -6.36 -20.49 -6.07
CA LEU A 142 -6.78 -21.81 -6.57
C LEU A 142 -8.10 -21.73 -7.34
N LYS A 143 -9.07 -20.94 -6.87
CA LYS A 143 -10.30 -20.68 -7.62
C LYS A 143 -10.02 -19.98 -8.95
N CYS A 144 -9.09 -19.03 -8.98
CA CYS A 144 -8.69 -18.34 -10.21
C CYS A 144 -8.11 -19.33 -11.25
N VAL A 145 -7.24 -20.25 -10.79
CA VAL A 145 -6.66 -21.32 -11.61
C VAL A 145 -7.73 -22.30 -12.12
N GLU A 146 -8.77 -22.58 -11.33
CA GLU A 146 -9.88 -23.43 -11.78
C GLU A 146 -10.74 -22.77 -12.87
N ILE A 147 -10.91 -21.44 -12.82
CA ILE A 147 -11.72 -20.69 -13.79
C ILE A 147 -10.96 -20.48 -15.10
N GLU A 148 -9.72 -20.00 -15.05
CA GLU A 148 -8.90 -19.69 -16.24
C GLU A 148 -7.50 -20.33 -16.17
N PRO A 149 -7.40 -21.68 -16.28
CA PRO A 149 -6.15 -22.40 -16.02
C PRO A 149 -5.02 -22.03 -16.97
N GLN A 150 -5.33 -21.76 -18.25
CA GLN A 150 -4.33 -21.45 -19.28
C GLN A 150 -3.67 -20.09 -19.02
N ILE A 151 -4.47 -19.09 -18.68
CA ILE A 151 -4.00 -17.72 -18.41
C ILE A 151 -3.17 -17.71 -17.13
N MET A 152 -3.59 -18.42 -16.10
CA MET A 152 -2.83 -18.53 -14.85
C MET A 152 -1.50 -19.26 -15.05
N GLU A 153 -1.47 -20.33 -15.87
CA GLU A 153 -0.22 -21.02 -16.22
C GLU A 153 0.75 -20.10 -16.97
N GLU A 154 0.26 -19.29 -17.90
CA GLU A 154 1.05 -18.28 -18.61
C GLU A 154 1.58 -17.19 -17.68
N TYR A 155 0.75 -16.71 -16.75
CA TYR A 155 1.13 -15.73 -15.76
C TYR A 155 2.20 -16.24 -14.79
N PHE A 156 2.08 -17.47 -14.27
CA PHE A 156 3.13 -18.05 -13.44
C PHE A 156 4.44 -18.27 -14.21
N LYS A 157 4.38 -18.75 -15.47
CA LYS A 157 5.56 -18.85 -16.33
C LYS A 157 6.21 -17.49 -16.57
N PHE A 158 5.41 -16.45 -16.71
CA PHE A 158 5.91 -15.09 -16.93
C PHE A 158 6.62 -14.54 -15.69
N ILE A 159 6.09 -14.76 -14.49
CA ILE A 159 6.76 -14.42 -13.22
C ILE A 159 8.05 -15.22 -13.06
N ASP A 160 8.02 -16.54 -13.25
CA ASP A 160 9.17 -17.42 -13.02
C ASP A 160 10.35 -17.10 -13.97
N ASN A 161 10.06 -16.59 -15.17
CA ASN A 161 11.08 -16.22 -16.15
C ASN A 161 11.54 -14.75 -16.03
N SER A 162 10.94 -13.97 -15.13
CA SER A 162 11.28 -12.56 -14.97
C SER A 162 12.30 -12.35 -13.86
N SER A 163 13.38 -11.63 -14.19
CA SER A 163 14.47 -11.30 -13.26
C SER A 163 14.11 -10.18 -12.28
N GLU A 164 13.00 -9.47 -12.51
CA GLU A 164 12.52 -8.34 -11.72
C GLU A 164 11.07 -8.58 -11.27
N PRO A 165 10.59 -7.89 -10.21
CA PRO A 165 9.17 -7.92 -9.86
C PRO A 165 8.37 -7.40 -11.04
N VAL A 166 7.48 -8.23 -11.56
CA VAL A 166 6.70 -7.89 -12.74
C VAL A 166 5.36 -7.34 -12.32
N SER A 167 4.98 -6.18 -12.85
CA SER A 167 3.64 -5.65 -12.59
C SER A 167 2.60 -6.37 -13.44
N ILE A 168 1.35 -6.40 -12.96
CA ILE A 168 0.21 -6.88 -13.74
C ILE A 168 0.15 -6.23 -15.13
N ASN A 169 0.45 -4.93 -15.24
CA ASN A 169 0.47 -4.19 -16.49
C ASN A 169 1.51 -4.72 -17.49
N ASP A 170 2.67 -5.18 -17.00
CA ASP A 170 3.71 -5.76 -17.86
C ASP A 170 3.27 -7.11 -18.44
N PHE A 171 2.57 -7.93 -17.66
CA PHE A 171 1.98 -9.18 -18.15
C PHE A 171 0.95 -8.93 -19.25
N TYR A 172 0.07 -7.94 -19.05
CA TYR A 172 -0.93 -7.55 -20.04
C TYR A 172 -0.32 -7.04 -21.33
N HIS A 173 0.66 -6.14 -21.24
CA HIS A 173 1.35 -5.64 -22.43
C HIS A 173 2.11 -6.75 -23.17
N TYR A 174 2.60 -7.76 -22.46
CA TYR A 174 3.30 -8.88 -23.05
C TYR A 174 2.36 -9.85 -23.79
N PHE A 175 1.22 -10.21 -23.19
CA PHE A 175 0.29 -11.20 -23.76
C PHE A 175 -0.77 -10.59 -24.69
N TYR A 176 -1.19 -9.36 -24.44
CA TYR A 176 -2.30 -8.73 -25.14
C TYR A 176 -1.87 -7.38 -25.74
N LYS A 177 -1.19 -7.44 -26.88
CA LYS A 177 -0.63 -6.26 -27.58
C LYS A 177 -1.68 -5.25 -28.06
N ASP A 178 -2.91 -5.69 -28.30
CA ASP A 178 -4.04 -4.88 -28.78
C ASP A 178 -5.27 -5.08 -27.89
N PHE A 179 -5.16 -4.75 -26.60
CA PHE A 179 -6.22 -5.01 -25.62
C PHE A 179 -7.09 -3.79 -25.32
N ASP A 180 -8.40 -3.99 -25.23
CA ASP A 180 -9.35 -3.00 -24.74
C ASP A 180 -9.45 -3.10 -23.20
N SER A 181 -8.85 -2.13 -22.52
CA SER A 181 -8.84 -2.01 -21.06
C SER A 181 -10.22 -1.76 -20.43
N THR A 182 -11.26 -1.62 -21.25
CA THR A 182 -12.65 -1.47 -20.81
C THR A 182 -13.50 -2.72 -21.02
N SER A 183 -12.93 -3.77 -21.62
CA SER A 183 -13.63 -5.03 -21.83
C SER A 183 -13.88 -5.75 -20.50
N GLU A 184 -15.03 -6.44 -20.42
CA GLU A 184 -15.40 -7.22 -19.22
C GLU A 184 -14.37 -8.34 -18.96
N GLU A 185 -13.82 -8.92 -20.02
CA GLU A 185 -12.76 -9.92 -19.98
C GLU A 185 -11.47 -9.34 -19.38
N PHE A 186 -11.09 -8.09 -19.70
CA PHE A 186 -9.98 -7.40 -19.04
C PHE A 186 -10.20 -7.23 -17.55
N LEU A 187 -11.38 -6.76 -17.16
CA LEU A 187 -11.71 -6.49 -15.76
C LEU A 187 -11.73 -7.78 -14.92
N GLN A 188 -12.24 -8.87 -15.51
CA GLN A 188 -12.22 -10.18 -14.87
C GLN A 188 -10.77 -10.68 -14.73
N LEU A 189 -9.98 -10.64 -15.81
CA LEU A 189 -8.59 -11.09 -15.77
C LEU A 189 -7.72 -10.25 -14.84
N THR A 190 -7.93 -8.92 -14.78
CA THR A 190 -7.12 -8.03 -13.92
C THR A 190 -7.45 -8.31 -12.46
N SER A 191 -8.72 -8.58 -12.18
CA SER A 191 -9.16 -9.02 -10.87
C SER A 191 -8.55 -10.38 -10.47
N LEU A 192 -8.40 -11.32 -11.41
CA LEU A 192 -7.79 -12.64 -11.14
C LEU A 192 -6.27 -12.52 -10.90
N ILE A 193 -5.57 -11.74 -11.73
CA ILE A 193 -4.12 -11.56 -11.61
C ILE A 193 -3.77 -10.72 -10.38
N ALA A 194 -4.53 -9.67 -10.04
CA ALA A 194 -4.31 -8.89 -8.82
C ALA A 194 -4.40 -9.76 -7.55
N ARG A 195 -5.31 -10.75 -7.53
CA ARG A 195 -5.38 -11.74 -6.44
C ARG A 195 -4.15 -12.65 -6.40
N ALA A 196 -3.57 -12.98 -7.55
CA ALA A 196 -2.37 -13.80 -7.65
C ALA A 196 -1.10 -13.03 -7.24
N ASP A 197 -0.96 -11.78 -7.66
CA ASP A 197 0.08 -10.85 -7.20
C ASP A 197 0.01 -10.69 -5.68
N SER A 198 -1.20 -10.42 -5.17
CA SER A 198 -1.44 -10.33 -3.72
C SER A 198 -0.93 -11.58 -3.01
N TYR A 199 -1.22 -12.80 -3.50
CA TYR A 199 -0.69 -14.05 -2.92
C TYR A 199 0.84 -14.13 -2.96
N ASN A 200 1.47 -13.78 -4.07
CA ASN A 200 2.93 -13.78 -4.19
C ASN A 200 3.57 -12.80 -3.21
N ASP A 201 2.96 -11.63 -3.03
CA ASP A 201 3.40 -10.63 -2.07
C ASP A 201 3.18 -11.13 -0.63
N TYR A 202 2.05 -11.76 -0.30
CA TYR A 202 1.86 -12.46 0.97
C TYR A 202 3.01 -13.45 1.26
N VAL A 203 3.46 -14.22 0.27
CA VAL A 203 4.56 -15.18 0.42
C VAL A 203 5.90 -14.47 0.66
N LYS A 204 6.23 -13.41 -0.10
CA LYS A 204 7.47 -12.63 0.07
C LYS A 204 7.49 -11.92 1.42
N TYR A 205 6.39 -11.27 1.79
CA TYR A 205 6.26 -10.53 3.05
C TYR A 205 6.38 -11.44 4.26
N ILE A 206 5.75 -12.61 4.25
CA ILE A 206 5.87 -13.57 5.35
C ILE A 206 7.31 -14.03 5.53
N LYS A 207 8.02 -14.36 4.44
CA LYS A 207 9.43 -14.74 4.54
C LYS A 207 10.30 -13.61 5.11
N HIS A 208 10.04 -12.36 4.71
CA HIS A 208 10.76 -11.20 5.24
C HIS A 208 10.47 -10.98 6.72
N ILE A 209 9.22 -11.08 7.15
CA ILE A 209 8.83 -10.95 8.57
C ILE A 209 9.41 -12.11 9.39
N GLU A 210 9.33 -13.35 8.91
CA GLU A 210 9.92 -14.52 9.57
C GLU A 210 11.45 -14.37 9.71
N HIS A 211 12.13 -13.81 8.71
CA HIS A 211 13.56 -13.49 8.79
C HIS A 211 13.85 -12.45 9.88
N LEU A 212 13.10 -11.33 9.88
CA LEU A 212 13.25 -10.27 10.89
C LEU A 212 12.99 -10.79 12.32
N GLN A 213 12.15 -11.82 12.49
CA GLN A 213 11.88 -12.46 13.77
C GLN A 213 13.03 -13.33 14.26
N VAL A 214 13.66 -14.08 13.36
CA VAL A 214 14.86 -14.87 13.67
C VAL A 214 15.99 -13.94 14.11
N GLU A 215 16.19 -12.81 13.42
CA GLU A 215 17.19 -11.80 13.80
C GLU A 215 16.93 -11.17 15.18
N ARG A 216 15.66 -11.07 15.58
CA ARG A 216 15.23 -10.43 16.83
C ARG A 216 14.98 -11.40 17.99
N GLY A 217 15.17 -12.70 17.79
CA GLY A 217 14.99 -13.73 18.83
C GLY A 217 13.53 -13.90 19.29
N ILE A 218 12.56 -13.56 18.44
CA ILE A 218 11.13 -13.71 18.71
C ILE A 218 10.69 -15.05 18.11
N THR A 219 10.79 -16.13 18.88
CA THR A 219 10.30 -17.47 18.53
C THR A 219 9.31 -17.99 19.54
#